data_AF-A0A1U7ILU8-F1
#
_entry.id   AF-A0A1U7ILU8-F1
#
_cell.length_a   1.000
_cell.length_b   1.000
_cell.length_c   1.000
_cell.angle_alpha   90.00
_cell.angle_beta   90.00
_cell.angle_gamma   90.00
#
_symmetry.space_group_name_H-M   'P 1'
#
loop_
_entity.id
_entity.type
_entity.pdbx_description
1 polymer ?
#
loop_
_entity_poly.entity_id
_entity_poly.type
_entity_poly.pdbx_seq_one_letter_code
_entity_poly.pdbx_strand_id
1 'polypeptide(L)'
;MKKTILLGIALLLSTNQMPSYAQNAKDQEFLNHYRTVAAGQSHSALLINTLNQNPTGHIRLAQTLCNSLKKGKTERELMQSWVSYWKNSSQEIVQAAVQSGNIMLTIAPKHYCPEFSSR
;
A
#
# COMPACT_ATOMS: atom_id res chain seq x y z
N MET A 1 18.49 -3.97 -24.72
CA MET A 1 18.78 -3.52 -23.34
C MET A 1 17.47 -3.08 -22.68
N LYS A 2 17.17 -3.68 -21.52
CA LYS A 2 16.20 -3.31 -20.45
C LYS A 2 14.79 -2.82 -20.87
N LYS A 3 13.86 -3.78 -20.98
CA LYS A 3 12.42 -3.58 -20.73
C LYS A 3 12.01 -4.48 -19.56
N THR A 4 12.29 -4.03 -18.35
CA THR A 4 11.78 -4.66 -17.12
C THR A 4 11.56 -3.53 -16.14
N ILE A 5 10.48 -3.57 -15.36
CA ILE A 5 9.95 -2.51 -14.49
C ILE A 5 8.87 -1.66 -15.18
N LEU A 6 7.78 -2.29 -15.63
CA LEU A 6 6.47 -1.64 -15.76
C LEU A 6 5.31 -2.64 -15.58
N LEU A 7 5.53 -3.75 -14.87
CA LEU A 7 4.48 -4.76 -14.60
C LEU A 7 3.75 -4.58 -13.26
N GLY A 8 4.15 -3.63 -12.41
CA GLY A 8 3.55 -3.47 -11.08
C GLY A 8 2.28 -2.59 -11.03
N ILE A 9 2.10 -1.70 -12.00
CA ILE A 9 1.20 -0.54 -11.86
C ILE A 9 -0.07 -0.65 -12.72
N ALA A 10 -0.05 -1.39 -13.83
CA ALA A 10 -1.26 -1.70 -14.62
C ALA A 10 -2.29 -2.56 -13.86
N LEU A 11 -1.90 -3.12 -12.72
CA LEU A 11 -2.77 -3.88 -11.81
C LEU A 11 -3.60 -3.02 -10.85
N LEU A 12 -3.42 -1.70 -10.86
CA LEU A 12 -4.28 -0.75 -10.14
C LEU A 12 -5.57 -0.42 -10.92
N LEU A 13 -5.60 -0.68 -12.23
CA LEU A 13 -6.74 -0.36 -13.12
C LEU A 13 -7.36 -1.57 -13.81
N SER A 14 -6.78 -2.77 -13.68
CA SER A 14 -7.46 -3.97 -14.11
C SER A 14 -8.45 -4.40 -13.04
N THR A 15 -9.73 -4.21 -13.32
CA THR A 15 -10.88 -4.92 -12.74
C THR A 15 -10.79 -6.41 -13.06
N ASN A 16 -9.64 -7.02 -12.80
CA ASN A 16 -9.54 -8.46 -12.69
C ASN A 16 -10.25 -8.78 -11.39
N GLN A 17 -11.52 -9.20 -11.52
CA GLN A 17 -12.18 -10.05 -10.55
C GLN A 17 -11.20 -11.18 -10.24
N MET A 18 -10.34 -10.96 -9.25
CA MET A 18 -9.65 -12.07 -8.61
C MET A 18 -10.76 -12.94 -8.02
N PRO A 19 -10.65 -14.27 -8.15
CA PRO A 19 -11.57 -15.16 -7.45
C PRO A 19 -11.61 -14.71 -6.00
N SER A 20 -12.81 -14.70 -5.41
CA SER A 20 -13.06 -14.45 -3.98
C SER A 20 -11.99 -15.15 -3.14
N TYR A 21 -10.85 -14.50 -2.94
CA TYR A 21 -9.84 -14.98 -2.03
C TYR A 21 -10.51 -14.75 -0.70
N ALA A 22 -10.93 -15.85 -0.06
CA ALA A 22 -11.28 -15.81 1.34
C ALA A 22 -10.12 -15.09 2.02
N GLN A 23 -10.38 -13.86 2.49
CA GLN A 23 -9.37 -13.07 3.20
C GLN A 23 -8.96 -13.94 4.38
N ASN A 24 -7.74 -14.48 4.32
CA ASN A 24 -7.21 -15.23 5.45
C ASN A 24 -7.11 -14.27 6.65
N ALA A 25 -7.06 -14.81 7.86
CA ALA A 25 -7.10 -14.00 9.09
C ALA A 25 -6.06 -12.85 9.07
N LYS A 26 -4.89 -13.11 8.51
CA LYS A 26 -3.80 -12.13 8.36
C LYS A 26 -4.14 -10.96 7.43
N ASP A 27 -4.77 -11.22 6.29
CA ASP A 27 -5.21 -10.16 5.36
C ASP A 27 -6.32 -9.31 6.00
N GLN A 28 -7.22 -9.92 6.76
CA GLN A 28 -8.25 -9.20 7.50
C GLN A 28 -7.66 -8.34 8.61
N GLU A 29 -6.70 -8.87 9.36
CA GLU A 29 -5.97 -8.13 10.39
C GLU A 29 -5.21 -6.94 9.81
N PHE A 30 -4.54 -7.11 8.66
CA PHE A 30 -3.88 -6.01 7.95
C PHE A 30 -4.87 -4.89 7.60
N LEU A 31 -6.01 -5.23 6.99
CA LEU A 31 -7.03 -4.23 6.61
C LEU A 31 -7.63 -3.53 7.82
N ASN A 32 -7.89 -4.27 8.91
CA ASN A 32 -8.39 -3.69 10.15
C ASN A 32 -7.37 -2.75 10.79
N HIS A 33 -6.08 -3.11 10.79
CA HIS A 33 -5.01 -2.24 11.29
C HIS A 33 -4.88 -0.98 10.43
N TYR A 34 -4.90 -1.13 9.10
CA TYR A 34 -4.89 0.02 8.19
C TYR A 34 -6.05 0.96 8.50
N ARG A 35 -7.27 0.43 8.60
CA ARG A 35 -8.47 1.22 8.89
C ARG A 35 -8.36 1.96 10.22
N THR A 36 -7.84 1.31 11.25
CA THR A 36 -7.65 1.89 12.58
C THR A 36 -6.65 3.05 12.54
N VAL A 37 -5.50 2.88 11.87
CA VAL A 37 -4.49 3.95 11.77
C VAL A 37 -4.99 5.09 10.87
N ALA A 38 -5.69 4.76 9.77
CA ALA A 38 -6.28 5.74 8.85
C ALA A 38 -7.39 6.58 9.52
N ALA A 39 -8.13 6.03 10.49
CA ALA A 39 -9.13 6.76 11.26
C ALA A 39 -8.56 7.97 12.01
N GLY A 40 -7.28 7.92 12.41
CA GLY A 40 -6.60 9.01 13.12
C GLY A 40 -5.86 10.02 12.22
N GLN A 41 -5.97 9.93 10.89
CA GLN A 41 -5.25 10.83 9.97
C GLN A 41 -6.13 11.99 9.48
N SER A 42 -5.51 13.08 9.05
CA SER A 42 -6.24 14.25 8.53
C SER A 42 -7.09 13.95 7.29
N HIS A 43 -6.67 12.99 6.44
CA HIS A 43 -7.43 12.56 5.25
C HIS A 43 -8.19 11.25 5.46
N SER A 44 -8.64 10.98 6.71
CA SER A 44 -9.26 9.71 7.10
C SER A 44 -10.36 9.23 6.15
N ALA A 45 -11.32 10.10 5.81
CA ALA A 45 -12.44 9.73 4.94
C ALA A 45 -11.98 9.23 3.56
N LEU A 46 -11.01 9.91 2.95
CA LEU A 46 -10.46 9.52 1.65
C LEU A 46 -9.67 8.21 1.73
N LEU A 47 -8.87 8.04 2.78
CA LEU A 47 -8.08 6.81 3.00
C LEU A 47 -8.99 5.59 3.22
N ILE A 48 -9.99 5.72 4.09
CA ILE A 48 -10.95 4.65 4.39
C ILE A 48 -11.82 4.35 3.16
N ASN A 49 -12.27 5.36 2.42
CA ASN A 49 -13.02 5.16 1.19
C ASN A 49 -12.20 4.39 0.15
N THR A 50 -10.92 4.78 -0.05
CA THR A 50 -10.02 4.09 -0.98
C THR A 50 -9.77 2.63 -0.57
N LEU A 51 -9.59 2.38 0.74
CA LEU A 51 -9.48 1.02 1.29
C LEU A 51 -10.73 0.18 1.00
N ASN A 52 -11.92 0.73 1.25
CA ASN A 52 -13.18 0.01 1.07
C ASN A 52 -13.50 -0.25 -0.41
N GLN A 53 -13.10 0.66 -1.30
CA GLN A 53 -13.25 0.48 -2.75
C GLN A 53 -12.31 -0.58 -3.31
N ASN A 54 -11.11 -0.74 -2.73
CA ASN A 54 -10.12 -1.69 -3.24
C ASN A 54 -9.27 -2.34 -2.13
N PRO A 55 -9.86 -3.21 -1.29
CA PRO A 55 -9.15 -3.84 -0.18
C PRO A 55 -8.07 -4.83 -0.66
N THR A 56 -8.35 -5.57 -1.74
CA THR A 56 -7.39 -6.51 -2.33
C THR A 56 -6.18 -5.80 -2.94
N GLY A 57 -6.37 -4.61 -3.52
CA GLY A 57 -5.30 -3.74 -3.97
C GLY A 57 -4.37 -3.33 -2.82
N HIS A 58 -4.92 -2.97 -1.67
CA HIS A 58 -4.12 -2.61 -0.48
C HIS A 58 -3.29 -3.79 0.03
N ILE A 59 -3.88 -4.99 0.10
CA ILE A 59 -3.16 -6.22 0.47
C ILE A 59 -1.99 -6.48 -0.50
N ARG A 60 -2.23 -6.40 -1.81
CA ARG A 60 -1.18 -6.61 -2.82
C ARG A 60 -0.05 -5.59 -2.70
N LEU A 61 -0.40 -4.33 -2.44
CA LEU A 61 0.59 -3.27 -2.22
C LEU A 61 1.43 -3.55 -0.97
N ALA A 62 0.82 -3.98 0.13
CA ALA A 62 1.53 -4.36 1.36
C ALA A 62 2.51 -5.52 1.13
N GLN A 63 2.07 -6.57 0.43
CA GLN A 63 2.92 -7.71 0.08
C GLN A 63 4.07 -7.30 -0.87
N THR A 64 3.78 -6.42 -1.85
CA THR A 64 4.79 -5.90 -2.79
C THR A 64 5.84 -5.04 -2.09
N LEU A 65 5.40 -4.21 -1.13
CA LEU A 65 6.27 -3.41 -0.28
C LEU A 65 7.24 -4.32 0.47
N CYS A 66 6.73 -5.36 1.14
CA CYS A 66 7.54 -6.33 1.86
C CYS A 66 8.54 -7.07 0.96
N ASN A 67 8.10 -7.50 -0.24
CA ASN A 67 9.00 -8.12 -1.21
C ASN A 67 10.11 -7.15 -1.68
N SER A 68 9.84 -5.85 -1.68
CA SER A 68 10.84 -4.84 -2.06
C SER A 68 11.84 -4.59 -0.93
N LEU A 69 11.39 -4.55 0.33
CA LEU A 69 12.26 -4.49 1.51
C LEU A 69 13.21 -5.70 1.56
N LYS A 70 12.68 -6.91 1.32
CA LYS A 70 13.48 -8.15 1.21
C LYS A 70 14.54 -8.10 0.10
N LYS A 71 14.32 -7.30 -0.95
CA LYS A 71 15.28 -7.07 -2.05
C LYS A 71 16.26 -5.93 -1.76
N GLY A 72 16.27 -5.39 -0.54
CA GLY A 72 17.20 -4.35 -0.11
C GLY A 72 16.75 -2.92 -0.43
N LYS A 73 15.50 -2.70 -0.84
CA LYS A 73 14.96 -1.34 -0.99
C LYS A 73 14.75 -0.72 0.39
N THR A 74 15.09 0.57 0.49
CA THR A 74 14.83 1.36 1.70
C THR A 74 13.41 1.90 1.71
N GLU A 75 12.87 2.17 2.90
CA GLU A 75 11.56 2.81 3.06
C GLU A 75 11.51 4.16 2.34
N ARG A 76 12.60 4.92 2.38
CA ARG A 76 12.72 6.19 1.66
C ARG A 76 12.55 6.01 0.16
N GLU A 77 13.23 5.04 -0.45
CA GLU A 77 13.08 4.75 -1.89
C GLU A 77 11.64 4.33 -2.24
N LEU A 78 11.04 3.50 -1.38
CA LEU A 78 9.65 3.04 -1.57
C LEU A 78 8.68 4.21 -1.48
N MET A 79 8.87 5.10 -0.50
CA MET A 79 8.03 6.27 -0.32
C MET A 79 8.17 7.29 -1.46
N GLN A 80 9.39 7.50 -1.94
CA GLN A 80 9.65 8.33 -3.12
C GLN A 80 8.96 7.76 -4.36
N SER A 81 9.05 6.44 -4.58
CA SER A 81 8.35 5.77 -5.68
C SER A 81 6.84 5.89 -5.55
N TRP A 82 6.30 5.75 -4.34
CA TRP A 82 4.87 5.86 -4.05
C TRP A 82 4.32 7.25 -4.37
N VAL A 83 4.96 8.30 -3.85
CA VAL A 83 4.53 9.69 -4.04
C VAL A 83 4.73 10.15 -5.48
N SER A 84 5.80 9.70 -6.15
CA SER A 84 6.08 10.06 -7.55
C SER A 84 4.93 9.69 -8.50
N TYR A 85 4.17 8.63 -8.18
CA TYR A 85 2.98 8.24 -8.95
C TYR A 85 1.88 9.32 -8.93
N TRP A 86 1.73 10.01 -7.81
CA TRP A 86 0.69 11.02 -7.58
C TRP A 86 1.17 12.46 -7.82
N LYS A 87 2.42 12.67 -8.25
CA LYS A 87 3.05 14.00 -8.30
C LYS A 87 2.33 15.05 -9.16
N ASN A 88 1.51 14.59 -10.12
CA ASN A 88 0.75 15.46 -11.03
C ASN A 88 -0.73 15.62 -10.59
N SER A 89 -1.12 15.04 -9.46
CA SER A 89 -2.47 15.18 -8.89
C SER A 89 -2.59 16.47 -8.07
N SER A 90 -3.80 16.77 -7.57
CA SER A 90 -3.99 17.91 -6.66
C SER A 90 -3.17 17.75 -5.37
N GLN A 91 -2.85 18.86 -4.72
CA GLN A 91 -2.08 18.87 -3.48
C GLN A 91 -2.71 17.98 -2.40
N GLU A 92 -4.04 18.00 -2.28
CA GLU A 92 -4.79 17.15 -1.34
C GLU A 92 -4.58 15.66 -1.62
N ILE A 93 -4.63 15.25 -2.89
CA ILE A 93 -4.39 13.86 -3.28
C ILE A 93 -2.94 13.45 -3.01
N VAL A 94 -1.97 14.34 -3.26
CA VAL A 94 -0.56 14.08 -2.92
C VAL A 94 -0.38 13.90 -1.41
N GLN A 95 -1.01 14.74 -0.58
CA GLN A 95 -0.94 14.63 0.88
C GLN A 95 -1.60 13.36 1.40
N ALA A 96 -2.77 12.99 0.88
CA ALA A 96 -3.43 11.73 1.20
C ALA A 96 -2.59 10.52 0.77
N ALA A 97 -1.96 10.57 -0.40
CA ALA A 97 -1.05 9.54 -0.86
C ALA A 97 0.17 9.40 0.05
N VAL A 98 0.74 10.52 0.53
CA VAL A 98 1.84 10.51 1.51
C VAL A 98 1.40 9.83 2.80
N GLN A 99 0.23 10.18 3.33
CA GLN A 99 -0.29 9.54 4.54
C GLN A 99 -0.55 8.04 4.32
N SER A 100 -1.19 7.66 3.21
CA SER A 100 -1.39 6.25 2.87
C SER A 100 -0.07 5.48 2.79
N GLY A 101 0.96 6.06 2.17
CA GLY A 101 2.27 5.42 2.05
C GLY A 101 2.94 5.21 3.41
N ASN A 102 2.86 6.20 4.30
CA ASN A 102 3.39 6.10 5.66
C ASN A 102 2.65 5.04 6.50
N ILE A 103 1.32 4.98 6.41
CA ILE A 103 0.53 3.93 7.06
C ILE A 103 0.98 2.57 6.54
N MET A 104 1.08 2.43 5.21
CA MET A 104 1.47 1.18 4.56
C MET A 104 2.86 0.72 5.03
N LEU A 105 3.85 1.62 5.07
CA LEU A 105 5.19 1.34 5.58
C LEU A 105 5.19 0.93 7.05
N THR A 106 4.30 1.50 7.87
CA THR A 106 4.21 1.20 9.29
C THR A 106 3.58 -0.17 9.57
N ILE A 107 2.56 -0.55 8.81
CA ILE A 107 1.75 -1.74 9.13
C ILE A 107 2.13 -2.95 8.28
N ALA A 108 2.50 -2.76 7.01
CA ALA A 108 2.75 -3.88 6.10
C ALA A 108 3.89 -4.78 6.59
N PRO A 109 5.01 -4.26 7.13
CA PRO A 109 6.06 -5.10 7.69
C PRO A 109 5.59 -5.97 8.85
N LYS A 110 4.80 -5.42 9.79
CA LYS A 110 4.27 -6.15 10.95
C LYS A 110 3.47 -7.38 10.54
N HIS A 111 2.75 -7.28 9.42
CA HIS A 111 1.95 -8.37 8.88
C HIS A 111 2.78 -9.28 7.97
N TYR A 112 3.38 -8.76 6.91
CA TYR A 112 3.88 -9.59 5.81
C TYR A 112 5.40 -9.84 5.80
N CYS A 113 6.19 -9.08 6.57
CA CYS A 113 7.64 -9.24 6.67
C CYS A 113 8.16 -8.71 8.02
N PRO A 114 7.83 -9.40 9.13
CA PRO A 114 8.04 -8.91 10.49
C PRO A 114 9.52 -8.67 10.84
N GLU A 115 10.44 -9.29 10.12
CA GLU A 115 11.89 -9.02 10.23
C GLU A 115 12.27 -7.56 9.88
N PHE A 116 11.37 -6.80 9.25
CA PHE A 116 11.50 -5.37 8.98
C PHE A 116 10.58 -4.50 9.86
N SER A 117 9.83 -5.08 10.81
CA SER A 117 8.81 -4.36 11.60
C SER A 117 9.32 -3.60 12.83
N SER A 118 10.60 -3.81 13.19
CA SER A 118 11.26 -3.29 14.39
C SER A 118 12.33 -2.23 14.10
N ARG A 119 12.29 -1.62 12.90
CA ARG A 119 13.11 -0.47 12.51
C ARG A 119 12.31 0.82 12.63
#